data_AF-A0A268EUV2-F1
#
_entry.id   AF-A0A268EUV2-F1
#
_cell.length_a   1.000
_cell.length_b   1.000
_cell.length_c   1.000
_cell.angle_alpha   90.00
_cell.angle_beta   90.00
_cell.angle_gamma   90.00
#
_symmetry.space_group_name_H-M   'P 1'
#
loop_
_entity.id
_entity.type
_entity.pdbx_description
1 polymer ?
#
loop_
_entity_poly.entity_id
_entity_poly.type
_entity_poly.pdbx_seq_one_letter_code
_entity_poly.pdbx_strand_id
1 'polypeptide(L)' 'MGDRSHIKQLCSKFKGKEYELIEFQNRLETAIFPPELEGFKYSVLNEIEEIRFTKLEENFHHLGLKVVEKILK' A
#
# COMPACT_ATOMS: atom_id res chain seq x y z
N MET A 1 5.04 18.02 -7.89
CA MET A 1 3.67 17.54 -8.19
C MET A 1 3.60 16.07 -8.64
N GLY A 2 4.72 15.35 -8.82
CA GLY A 2 4.72 13.98 -9.36
C GLY A 2 4.43 12.85 -8.36
N ASP A 3 4.86 12.98 -7.10
CA ASP A 3 4.94 11.82 -6.18
C ASP A 3 3.59 11.36 -5.63
N ARG A 4 2.69 12.31 -5.29
CA ARG A 4 1.31 11.97 -4.89
C ARG A 4 0.52 11.31 -6.03
N SER A 5 0.87 11.58 -7.29
CA SER A 5 0.25 10.92 -8.45
C SER A 5 0.68 9.46 -8.56
N HIS A 6 1.94 9.15 -8.25
CA HIS A 6 2.46 7.80 -8.34
C HIS A 6 1.89 6.88 -7.26
N ILE A 7 1.82 7.34 -6.00
CA ILE A 7 1.23 6.56 -4.89
C ILE A 7 -0.25 6.27 -5.16
N LYS A 8 -1.01 7.25 -5.67
CA LYS A 8 -2.40 7.06 -6.08
C LYS A 8 -2.56 6.04 -7.21
N GLN A 9 -1.63 6.02 -8.17
CA GLN A 9 -1.63 4.99 -9.21
C GLN A 9 -1.38 3.61 -8.63
N LEU A 10 -0.37 3.43 -7.77
CA LEU A 10 -0.10 2.14 -7.11
C LEU A 10 -1.33 1.63 -6.35
N CYS A 11 -1.96 2.52 -5.59
CA CYS A 11 -3.21 2.25 -4.87
C CYS A 11 -4.35 1.83 -5.81
N SER A 12 -4.50 2.51 -6.95
CA SER A 12 -5.56 2.23 -7.93
C SER A 12 -5.36 0.87 -8.61
N LYS A 13 -4.11 0.54 -8.94
CA LYS A 13 -3.75 -0.75 -9.54
C LYS A 13 -3.96 -1.91 -8.58
N PHE A 14 -3.59 -1.73 -7.30
CA PHE A 14 -3.92 -2.72 -6.27
C PHE A 14 -5.43 -2.89 -6.12
N LYS A 15 -6.21 -1.79 -6.09
CA LYS A 15 -7.68 -1.83 -6.10
C LYS A 15 -8.25 -2.60 -7.30
N GLY A 16 -7.64 -2.44 -8.47
CA GLY A 16 -8.00 -3.14 -9.70
C GLY A 16 -7.57 -4.61 -9.74
N LYS A 17 -6.97 -5.15 -8.66
CA LYS A 17 -6.38 -6.51 -8.62
C LYS A 17 -5.27 -6.72 -9.66
N GLU A 18 -4.64 -5.65 -10.12
CA GLU A 18 -3.48 -5.76 -11.02
C GLU A 18 -2.23 -6.26 -10.28
N TYR A 19 -2.23 -6.13 -8.94
CA TYR A 19 -1.14 -6.57 -8.05
C TYR A 19 -1.69 -7.38 -6.88
N GLU A 20 -0.94 -8.38 -6.45
CA GLU A 20 -1.13 -9.00 -5.14
C GLU A 20 -0.50 -8.14 -4.03
N LEU A 21 -0.83 -8.44 -2.77
CA LEU A 21 -0.43 -7.63 -1.62
C LEU A 21 1.10 -7.49 -1.49
N ILE A 22 1.83 -8.57 -1.79
CA ILE A 22 3.30 -8.60 -1.73
C ILE A 22 3.89 -7.66 -2.79
N GLU A 23 3.39 -7.74 -4.04
CA GLU A 23 3.86 -6.87 -5.11
C GLU A 23 3.52 -5.40 -4.83
N PHE A 24 2.34 -5.14 -4.27
CA PHE A 24 1.95 -3.81 -3.83
C PHE A 24 2.89 -3.25 -2.73
N GLN A 25 3.26 -4.07 -1.74
CA GLN A 25 4.25 -3.69 -0.72
C GLN A 25 5.58 -3.28 -1.36
N ASN A 26 6.16 -4.15 -2.19
CA ASN A 26 7.47 -3.90 -2.82
C ASN A 26 7.46 -2.61 -3.66
N ARG A 27 6.35 -2.32 -4.35
CA ARG A 27 6.17 -1.08 -5.12
C ARG A 27 6.01 0.14 -4.22
N LEU A 28 5.35 0.01 -3.08
CA LEU A 28 5.24 1.09 -2.08
C LEU A 28 6.59 1.38 -1.39
N GLU A 29 7.39 0.36 -1.11
CA GLU A 29 8.73 0.50 -0.52
C GLU A 29 9.66 1.32 -1.43
N THR A 30 9.58 1.08 -2.74
CA THR A 30 10.37 1.79 -3.75
C THR A 30 9.76 3.14 -4.16
N ALA A 31 8.51 3.43 -3.79
CA ALA A 31 7.87 4.71 -4.06
C ALA A 31 8.47 5.82 -3.19
N ILE A 32 8.70 6.98 -3.84
CA ILE A 32 9.15 8.20 -3.16
C ILE A 32 7.94 8.85 -2.49
N PHE A 33 7.99 8.94 -1.17
CA PHE A 33 7.03 9.71 -0.38
C PHE A 33 7.62 11.09 -0.07
N PRO A 34 6.80 12.15 -0.04
CA PRO A 34 7.22 13.43 0.51
C PRO A 34 7.80 13.23 1.92
N PRO A 35 8.87 13.94 2.33
CA PRO A 35 9.52 13.75 3.63
C PRO A 35 8.54 13.88 4.82
N GLU A 36 7.57 14.79 4.70
CA GLU A 36 6.50 14.99 5.67
C GLU A 36 5.58 13.76 5.87
N LEU A 37 5.60 12.80 4.93
CA LEU A 37 4.79 11.57 4.93
C LEU A 37 5.65 10.32 5.11
N GLU A 38 6.95 10.44 5.40
CA GLU A 38 7.83 9.29 5.57
C GLU A 38 7.39 8.41 6.75
N GLY A 39 7.00 9.01 7.88
CA GLY A 39 6.43 8.26 9.01
C GLY A 39 5.13 7.54 8.65
N PHE A 40 4.31 8.15 7.79
CA PHE A 40 3.08 7.53 7.29
C PHE A 40 3.39 6.34 6.38
N LYS A 41 4.41 6.44 5.51
CA LYS A 41 4.90 5.33 4.68
C LYS A 41 5.26 4.12 5.54
N TYR A 42 6.06 4.32 6.60
CA TYR A 42 6.45 3.21 7.49
C TYR A 42 5.25 2.57 8.19
N SER A 43 4.30 3.37 8.66
CA SER A 43 3.06 2.84 9.25
C SER A 43 2.27 1.98 8.27
N VAL A 44 2.15 2.41 7.02
CA VAL A 44 1.45 1.67 5.95
C VAL A 44 2.16 0.35 5.65
N LEU A 45 3.48 0.37 5.50
CA LEU A 45 4.27 -0.82 5.21
C LEU A 45 4.18 -1.84 6.35
N ASN A 46 4.24 -1.38 7.61
CA ASN A 46 4.09 -2.23 8.77
C ASN A 46 2.69 -2.89 8.84
N GLU A 47 1.63 -2.15 8.51
CA GLU A 47 0.27 -2.70 8.46
C GLU A 47 0.13 -3.75 7.34
N ILE A 48 0.74 -3.53 6.18
CA ILE A 48 0.77 -4.51 5.08
C ILE A 48 1.55 -5.77 5.51
N GLU A 49 2.68 -5.59 6.17
CA GLU A 49 3.50 -6.69 6.69
C GLU A 49 2.72 -7.52 7.72
N GLU A 50 2.04 -6.87 8.67
CA GLU A 50 1.18 -7.56 9.64
C GLU A 50 0.08 -8.37 8.94
N ILE A 51 -0.57 -7.81 7.91
CA ILE A 51 -1.56 -8.54 7.11
C ILE A 51 -0.93 -9.79 6.51
N ARG A 52 0.25 -9.68 5.89
CA ARG A 52 0.94 -10.81 5.25
C ARG A 52 1.31 -11.92 6.23
N PHE A 53 1.71 -11.59 7.45
CA PHE A 53 2.16 -12.58 8.43
C PHE A 53 1.04 -13.17 9.30
N THR A 54 -0.10 -12.47 9.46
CA THR A 54 -1.12 -12.86 10.44
C THR A 54 -2.44 -13.34 9.84
N LYS A 55 -2.64 -13.23 8.52
CA LYS A 55 -3.94 -13.48 7.88
C LYS A 55 -3.84 -14.56 6.80
N LEU A 56 -4.98 -15.20 6.51
CA LEU A 56 -5.11 -16.12 5.38
C LEU A 56 -5.03 -15.34 4.07
N GLU A 57 -4.41 -15.92 3.03
CA GLU A 57 -4.14 -15.26 1.75
C GLU A 57 -5.40 -14.68 1.08
N GLU A 58 -6.55 -15.35 1.19
CA GLU A 58 -7.84 -14.85 0.68
C GLU A 58 -8.27 -13.51 1.29
N ASN A 59 -7.79 -13.19 2.50
CA ASN A 59 -8.06 -11.93 3.18
C ASN A 59 -7.07 -10.82 2.82
N PHE A 60 -5.94 -11.12 2.18
CA PHE A 60 -4.89 -10.14 1.90
C PHE A 60 -5.38 -9.01 1.00
N HIS A 61 -6.15 -9.34 -0.03
CA HIS A 61 -6.69 -8.31 -0.91
C HIS A 61 -7.70 -7.42 -0.17
N HIS A 62 -8.67 -8.01 0.54
CA HIS A 62 -9.66 -7.25 1.29
C HIS A 62 -9.04 -6.37 2.39
N LEU A 63 -8.04 -6.87 3.10
CA LEU A 63 -7.36 -6.12 4.16
C LEU A 63 -6.42 -5.06 3.58
N GLY A 64 -5.71 -5.37 2.50
CA GLY A 64 -4.91 -4.38 1.77
C GLY A 64 -5.76 -3.23 1.24
N LEU A 65 -7.01 -3.47 0.83
CA LEU A 65 -7.92 -2.41 0.39
C LEU A 65 -8.18 -1.39 1.51
N LYS A 66 -8.31 -1.83 2.75
CA LYS A 66 -8.48 -0.94 3.91
C LYS A 66 -7.25 -0.05 4.12
N VAL A 67 -6.05 -0.59 3.92
CA VAL A 67 -4.81 0.18 3.99
C VAL A 67 -4.77 1.22 2.87
N VAL A 68 -5.14 0.84 1.64
CA VAL A 68 -5.22 1.76 0.51
C VAL A 68 -6.20 2.90 0.75
N GLU A 69 -7.35 2.65 1.36
CA GLU A 69 -8.31 3.70 1.71
C GLU A 69 -7.75 4.73 2.69
N LYS A 70 -6.85 4.33 3.59
CA LYS A 70 -6.14 5.28 4.47
C LYS A 70 -5.16 6.16 3.69
N ILE A 71 -4.46 5.60 2.70
CA ILE A 71 -3.50 6.32 1.85
C ILE A 71 -4.19 7.36 0.96
N LEU A 72 -5.41 7.05 0.51
CA LEU A 72 -6.15 7.89 -0.43
C LEU A 72 -7.01 8.99 0.22
N LYS A 73 -7.15 8.98 1.55
CA LYS A 73 -7.78 10.06 2.33
C LYS A 73 -6.87 11.29 2.41
#